data_AF-A0A0F9JTH2-F1
#
_entry.id   AF-A0A0F9JTH2-F1
#
_cell.length_a   1.000
_cell.length_b   1.000
_cell.length_c   1.000
_cell.angle_alpha   90.00
_cell.angle_beta   90.00
_cell.angle_gamma   90.00
#
_symmetry.space_group_name_H-M   'P 1'
#
loop_
_entity.id
_entity.type
_entity.pdbx_description
1 polymer ?
#
loop_
_entity_poly.entity_id
_entity_poly.type
_entity_poly.pdbx_seq_one_letter_code
_entity_poly.pdbx_strand_id
1 'polypeptide(L)' 'MASRKQLINKRRKELLAKGYRPGIVNLALEWAVGSAEGIAAYVKNQGVDGALADQFLPQYLIDCEKWAISIHGKPTPPET' A
#
# COMPACT_ATOMS: atom_id res chain seq x y z
N MET A 1 4.49 17.23 -4.28
CA MET A 1 4.14 15.89 -3.77
C MET A 1 3.69 15.02 -4.92
N ALA A 2 4.06 13.73 -4.94
CA ALA A 2 3.50 12.79 -5.92
C ALA A 2 2.00 12.59 -5.62
N SER A 3 1.18 12.52 -6.66
CA SER A 3 -0.24 12.24 -6.48
C SER A 3 -0.46 10.82 -5.94
N ARG A 4 -1.59 10.61 -5.27
CA ARG A 4 -2.04 9.28 -4.81
C ARG A 4 -1.91 8.21 -5.89
N LYS A 5 -2.38 8.51 -7.10
CA LYS A 5 -2.30 7.61 -8.26
C LYS A 5 -0.85 7.30 -8.65
N GLN A 6 0.05 8.28 -8.59
CA GLN A 6 1.47 8.08 -8.89
C GLN A 6 2.14 7.16 -7.86
N LEU A 7 1.84 7.35 -6.57
CA LEU A 7 2.38 6.52 -5.48
C LEU A 7 1.93 5.06 -5.61
N ILE A 8 0.63 4.82 -5.81
CA ILE A 8 0.07 3.47 -5.98
C ILE A 8 0.65 2.80 -7.22
N ASN A 9 0.72 3.51 -8.36
CA ASN A 9 1.26 2.94 -9.60
C ASN A 9 2.75 2.64 -9.50
N LYS A 10 3.53 3.49 -8.82
CA LYS A 10 4.94 3.23 -8.56
C LYS A 10 5.09 1.95 -7.73
N ARG A 11 4.36 1.84 -6.63
CA ARG A 11 4.45 0.66 -5.75
C ARG A 11 3.98 -0.62 -6.43
N ARG A 12 2.91 -0.54 -7.24
CA ARG A 12 2.45 -1.65 -8.09
C ARG A 12 3.57 -2.18 -8.99
N LYS A 13 4.26 -1.29 -9.70
CA LYS A 13 5.38 -1.67 -10.59
C LYS A 13 6.51 -2.34 -9.81
N GLU A 14 6.87 -1.79 -8.65
CA GLU A 14 7.92 -2.37 -7.79
C GLU A 14 7.56 -3.79 -7.33
N LEU A 15 6.32 -4.03 -6.87
CA LEU A 15 5.91 -5.35 -6.42
C LEU A 15 5.82 -6.36 -7.57
N LEU A 16 5.32 -5.96 -8.74
CA LEU A 16 5.33 -6.82 -9.92
C LEU A 16 6.76 -7.19 -10.34
N ALA A 17 7.69 -6.22 -10.32
CA ALA A 17 9.10 -6.46 -10.63
C ALA A 17 9.80 -7.41 -9.63
N LYS A 18 9.32 -7.45 -8.38
CA LYS A 18 9.78 -8.41 -7.36
C LYS A 18 9.24 -9.84 -7.54
N GLY A 19 8.35 -10.06 -8.52
CA GLY A 19 7.75 -11.37 -8.79
C GLY A 19 6.44 -11.64 -8.04
N TYR A 20 5.83 -10.63 -7.40
CA TYR A 20 4.49 -10.81 -6.82
C TYR A 20 3.46 -11.00 -7.93
N ARG A 21 2.57 -12.00 -7.76
CA ARG A 21 1.44 -12.22 -8.68
C ARG A 21 0.51 -10.99 -8.69
N PRO A 22 -0.04 -10.59 -9.86
CA PRO A 22 -0.88 -9.38 -9.95
C PRO A 22 -2.05 -9.31 -8.96
N GLY A 23 -2.70 -10.45 -8.68
CA GLY A 23 -3.76 -10.53 -7.67
C GLY A 23 -3.28 -10.15 -6.25
N ILE A 24 -2.08 -10.58 -5.87
CA ILE A 24 -1.49 -10.26 -4.55
C ILE A 24 -1.09 -8.79 -4.49
N VAL A 25 -0.56 -8.26 -5.59
CA VAL A 25 -0.24 -6.83 -5.69
C VAL A 25 -1.50 -5.99 -5.52
N ASN A 26 -2.62 -6.36 -6.16
CA ASN A 26 -3.89 -5.65 -5.99
C ASN A 26 -4.36 -5.68 -4.53
N LEU A 27 -4.42 -6.87 -3.93
CA LEU A 27 -4.81 -7.06 -2.53
C LEU A 27 -3.96 -6.23 -1.56
N ALA A 28 -2.63 -6.22 -1.76
CA ALA A 28 -1.73 -5.46 -0.90
C ALA A 28 -1.94 -3.95 -1.02
N LEU A 29 -2.17 -3.44 -2.24
CA LEU A 29 -2.44 -2.03 -2.47
C LEU A 29 -3.81 -1.61 -1.94
N GLU A 30 -4.83 -2.47 -2.05
CA GLU A 30 -6.15 -2.26 -1.45
C GLU A 30 -6.06 -2.20 0.08
N TRP A 31 -5.31 -3.12 0.69
CA TRP A 31 -5.04 -3.09 2.12
C TRP A 31 -4.34 -1.78 2.54
N ALA A 32 -3.35 -1.32 1.78
CA ALA A 32 -2.63 -0.09 2.06
C ALA A 32 -3.55 1.14 2.04
N VAL A 33 -4.38 1.22 1.00
CA VAL A 33 -5.36 2.30 0.79
C VAL A 33 -6.40 2.29 1.90
N GLY A 34 -7.01 1.15 2.18
CA GLY A 34 -8.02 1.02 3.23
C GLY A 34 -7.47 1.33 4.62
N SER A 35 -6.23 0.93 4.90
CA SER A 35 -5.57 1.25 6.18
C SER A 35 -5.31 2.75 6.33
N ALA A 36 -4.86 3.42 5.27
CA ALA A 36 -4.64 4.87 5.26
C ALA A 36 -5.95 5.66 5.44
N GLU A 37 -7.03 5.20 4.83
CA GLU A 37 -8.37 5.79 4.98
C GLU A 37 -8.95 5.54 6.38
N GLY A 38 -8.81 4.33 6.90
CA GLY A 38 -9.27 3.95 8.23
C GLY A 38 -8.58 4.76 9.33
N ILE A 39 -7.26 4.92 9.26
CA ILE A 39 -6.55 5.74 10.25
C ILE A 39 -6.91 7.22 10.12
N ALA A 40 -7.08 7.74 8.89
CA ALA A 40 -7.49 9.12 8.66
C ALA A 40 -8.89 9.40 9.23
N ALA A 41 -9.83 8.47 9.06
CA ALA A 41 -11.15 8.54 9.67
C ALA A 41 -11.07 8.49 11.21
N TYR A 42 -10.23 7.61 11.77
CA TYR A 42 -10.02 7.50 13.20
C TYR A 42 -9.51 8.80 13.82
N VAL A 43 -8.43 9.38 13.28
CA VAL A 43 -7.86 10.62 13.83
C VAL A 43 -8.76 11.85 13.59
N LYS A 44 -9.51 11.87 12.49
CA LYS A 44 -10.55 12.90 12.26
C LYS A 44 -11.60 12.87 13.37
N ASN A 45 -12.02 11.68 13.80
CA ASN A 45 -12.94 11.52 14.93
C ASN A 45 -12.32 11.93 16.28
N GLN A 46 -10.98 12.01 16.37
CA GLN A 46 -10.25 12.51 17.55
C GLN A 46 -10.02 14.03 17.51
N GLY A 47 -10.64 14.75 16.57
CA GLY A 47 -10.50 16.20 16.44
C GLY A 47 -9.22 16.67 15.74
N VAL A 48 -8.48 15.77 15.09
CA VAL A 48 -7.33 16.14 14.25
C VAL A 48 -7.84 16.56 12.87
N ASP A 49 -7.68 17.83 12.53
CA ASP A 49 -8.22 18.41 11.30
C ASP A 49 -7.28 18.17 10.10
N GLY A 50 -7.81 17.64 8.98
CA GLY A 50 -7.08 17.54 7.71
C GLY A 50 -7.37 16.31 6.84
N ALA A 51 -6.95 16.39 5.56
CA ALA A 51 -6.96 15.29 4.59
C ALA A 51 -5.78 14.32 4.85
N LEU A 52 -5.83 13.61 5.97
CA LEU A 52 -4.68 12.84 6.49
C LEU A 52 -4.44 11.50 5.77
N ALA A 53 -5.41 10.99 5.02
CA ALA A 53 -5.27 9.71 4.31
C ALA A 53 -4.07 9.72 3.35
N ASP A 54 -3.86 10.82 2.63
CA ASP A 54 -2.73 10.96 1.71
C ASP A 54 -1.38 11.16 2.44
N GLN A 55 -1.41 11.56 3.72
CA GLN A 55 -0.21 11.63 4.57
C GLN A 55 0.21 10.24 5.07
N PHE A 56 -0.75 9.37 5.37
CA PHE A 56 -0.47 8.02 5.85
C PHE A 56 -0.19 7.01 4.74
N LEU A 57 -0.75 7.23 3.54
CA LEU A 57 -0.64 6.31 2.42
C LEU A 57 0.81 5.90 2.07
N PRO A 58 1.82 6.79 2.02
CA PRO A 58 3.19 6.39 1.72
C PRO A 58 3.74 5.30 2.65
N GLN A 59 3.44 5.39 3.95
CA GLN A 59 3.90 4.40 4.93
C GLN A 59 3.19 3.06 4.71
N TYR A 60 1.87 3.06 4.52
CA TYR A 60 1.13 1.83 4.25
C TYR A 60 1.51 1.17 2.92
N LEU A 61 1.90 1.94 1.91
CA LEU A 61 2.46 1.39 0.67
C LEU A 61 3.80 0.69 0.90
N ILE A 62 4.61 1.12 1.86
CA ILE A 62 5.82 0.38 2.25
C ILE A 62 5.42 -0.91 2.98
N ASP A 63 4.53 -0.80 3.96
CA ASP A 63 4.14 -1.92 4.82
C ASP A 63 3.28 -2.98 4.12
N CYS A 64 2.63 -2.65 3.00
CA CYS A 64 1.82 -3.61 2.25
C CYS A 64 2.61 -4.81 1.72
N GLU A 65 3.93 -4.66 1.56
CA GLU A 65 4.80 -5.79 1.22
C GLU A 65 4.99 -6.75 2.39
N LYS A 66 5.12 -6.24 3.61
CA LYS A 66 5.18 -7.07 4.81
C LYS A 66 3.88 -7.83 4.99
N TRP A 67 2.75 -7.15 4.76
CA TRP A 67 1.44 -7.77 4.74
C TRP A 67 1.32 -8.84 3.66
N ALA A 68 1.74 -8.55 2.42
CA ALA A 68 1.73 -9.53 1.33
C ALA A 68 2.56 -10.80 1.66
N ILE A 69 3.72 -10.62 2.30
CA ILE A 69 4.57 -11.73 2.75
C ILE A 69 3.87 -12.56 3.84
N SER A 70 3.18 -11.93 4.79
CA SER A 70 2.53 -12.66 5.89
C SER A 70 1.38 -13.54 5.42
N ILE A 71 0.70 -13.16 4.33
CA ILE A 71 -0.46 -13.91 3.80
C ILE A 71 -0.09 -14.88 2.67
N HIS A 72 0.94 -14.59 1.87
CA HIS A 72 1.26 -15.35 0.66
C HIS A 72 2.70 -15.85 0.57
N GLY A 73 3.54 -15.57 1.58
CA GLY A 73 4.97 -15.90 1.55
C GLY A 73 5.78 -14.95 0.67
N LYS A 74 7.10 -15.16 0.63
CA LYS A 74 8.00 -14.35 -0.20
C LYS A 74 7.78 -14.67 -1.69
N PRO A 75 7.81 -13.66 -2.58
CA PRO A 75 7.72 -13.90 -4.01
C PRO A 75 9.00 -14.58 -4.50
N THR A 76 8.86 -15.43 -5.50
CA THR A 76 10.00 -15.92 -6.27
C THR A 76 10.24 -14.93 -7.40
N PRO A 77 11.41 -14.28 -7.49
CA PRO A 77 11.74 -13.44 -8.63
C PRO A 77 11.66 -14.28 -9.92
N PRO A 78 11.21 -13.72 -11.06
CA PRO A 78 11.27 -14.43 -12.34
C PRO A 78 12.73 -14.79 -12.66
N GLU A 79 12.98 -16.03 -13.06
CA GLU A 79 14.30 -16.49 -13.52
C GLU A 79 14.70 -15.64 -14.75
N THR A 80 15.91 -15.09 -14.69
CA THR A 80 16.53 -14.25 -15.75
C THR A 80 16.89 -15.04 -16.99
#